data_AF-A0A7X7N0P5-F1
#
_entry.id   AF-A0A7X7N0P5-F1
#
_cell.length_a   1.000
_cell.length_b   1.000
_cell.length_c   1.000
_cell.angle_alpha   90.00
_cell.angle_beta   90.00
_cell.angle_gamma   90.00
#
_symmetry.space_group_name_H-M   'P 1'
#
loop_
_entity.id
_entity.type
_entity.pdbx_description
1 polymer ?
#
loop_
_entity_poly.entity_id
_entity_poly.type
_entity_poly.pdbx_seq_one_letter_code
_entity_poly.pdbx_strand_id
1 'polypeptide(L)'
;MTTKEKIIQVSLELFAKKGYDGVSVREIAKAVGVRESALYKHYKNKEDILEKVIEAVKESISKTYMEYQVPEAVSNDVTAGYQKLMDKELLDMAWKLFELYTKDPMVSDFRRLLMREQFEHPDIAMQYNRFFLDGAVKSQAKTFEKLIWDHYFKDADPTVAALHFYGPILLLFQRYDCNPDGIDEIKELLFAHVKAFGENYAHS
;
A
#
# COMPACT_ATOMS: atom_id res chain seq x y z
N MET A 1 -1.47 -22.36 -6.89
CA MET A 1 -0.47 -21.44 -7.47
C MET A 1 -0.26 -21.78 -8.93
N THR A 2 -0.69 -20.91 -9.84
CA THR A 2 -0.52 -21.06 -11.29
C THR A 2 0.88 -20.62 -11.72
N THR A 3 1.31 -20.98 -12.94
CA THR A 3 2.58 -20.52 -13.50
C THR A 3 2.63 -18.98 -13.60
N LYS A 4 1.50 -18.32 -13.91
CA LYS A 4 1.43 -16.86 -13.97
C LYS A 4 1.64 -16.22 -12.61
N GLU A 5 0.98 -16.73 -11.57
CA GLU A 5 1.19 -16.29 -10.18
C GLU A 5 2.65 -16.49 -9.75
N LYS A 6 3.26 -17.62 -10.13
CA LYS A 6 4.68 -17.88 -9.86
C LYS A 6 5.60 -16.89 -10.55
N ILE A 7 5.33 -16.55 -11.81
CA ILE A 7 6.11 -15.57 -12.55
C ILE A 7 6.03 -14.20 -11.86
N ILE A 8 4.83 -13.76 -11.47
CA ILE A 8 4.61 -12.47 -10.80
C ILE A 8 5.38 -12.43 -9.48
N GLN A 9 5.18 -13.42 -8.61
CA GLN A 9 5.83 -13.48 -7.30
C GLN A 9 7.36 -13.49 -7.43
N VAL A 10 7.92 -14.38 -8.26
CA VAL A 10 9.37 -14.50 -8.44
C VAL A 10 9.96 -13.25 -9.08
N SER A 11 9.26 -12.62 -10.02
CA SER A 11 9.72 -11.37 -10.64
C SER A 11 9.79 -10.25 -9.61
N LEU A 12 8.75 -10.08 -8.79
CA LEU A 12 8.73 -9.09 -7.73
C LEU A 12 9.86 -9.31 -6.71
N GLU A 13 10.04 -10.54 -6.22
CA GLU A 13 11.12 -10.89 -5.29
C GLU A 13 12.51 -10.58 -5.88
N LEU A 14 12.72 -10.89 -7.17
CA LEU A 14 13.97 -10.59 -7.85
C LEU A 14 14.18 -9.08 -8.00
N PHE A 15 13.16 -8.35 -8.45
CA PHE A 15 13.22 -6.90 -8.60
C PHE A 15 13.51 -6.22 -7.25
N ALA A 16 12.81 -6.61 -6.19
CA ALA A 16 13.01 -6.06 -4.86
C ALA A 16 14.43 -6.32 -4.32
N LYS A 17 15.02 -7.49 -4.60
CA LYS A 17 16.38 -7.83 -4.15
C LYS A 17 17.49 -7.21 -4.99
N LYS A 18 17.32 -7.09 -6.32
CA LYS A 18 18.43 -6.81 -7.24
C LYS A 18 18.36 -5.49 -8.00
N GLY A 19 17.26 -4.78 -7.91
CA GLY A 19 17.01 -3.67 -8.84
C GLY A 19 16.08 -4.09 -9.95
N TYR A 20 15.39 -3.13 -10.57
CA TYR A 20 14.67 -3.39 -11.81
C TYR A 20 15.67 -3.72 -12.93
N ASP A 21 16.77 -2.97 -13.01
CA ASP A 21 17.81 -3.16 -14.03
C ASP A 21 18.74 -4.33 -13.77
N GLY A 22 18.90 -4.72 -12.51
CA GLY A 22 19.69 -5.89 -12.11
C GLY A 22 19.07 -7.25 -12.46
N VAL A 23 17.87 -7.27 -13.06
CA VAL A 23 17.12 -8.50 -13.36
C VAL A 23 16.83 -8.60 -14.86
N SER A 24 17.08 -9.79 -15.42
CA SER A 24 16.75 -10.11 -16.81
C SER A 24 15.56 -11.08 -16.92
N VAL A 25 14.84 -11.06 -18.04
CA VAL A 25 13.75 -12.01 -18.32
C VAL A 25 14.25 -13.46 -18.29
N ARG A 26 15.47 -13.71 -18.76
CA ARG A 26 16.12 -15.02 -18.69
C ARG A 26 16.33 -15.49 -17.25
N GLU A 27 16.71 -14.59 -16.36
CA GLU A 27 16.88 -14.89 -14.95
C GLU A 27 15.55 -15.23 -14.27
N ILE A 28 14.50 -14.46 -14.56
CA ILE A 28 13.13 -14.76 -14.13
C ILE A 28 12.71 -16.15 -14.61
N ALA A 29 12.94 -16.48 -15.89
CA ALA A 29 12.64 -17.79 -16.47
C ALA A 29 13.32 -18.92 -15.70
N LYS A 30 14.62 -18.77 -15.44
CA LYS A 30 15.42 -19.73 -14.70
C LYS A 30 14.90 -19.92 -13.27
N ALA A 31 14.57 -18.82 -12.57
CA ALA A 31 14.08 -18.86 -11.20
C ALA A 31 12.67 -19.49 -11.08
N VAL A 32 11.80 -19.23 -12.06
CA VAL A 32 10.47 -19.85 -12.14
C VAL A 32 10.56 -21.34 -12.51
N GLY A 33 11.59 -21.74 -13.26
CA GLY A 33 11.80 -23.10 -13.77
C GLY A 33 11.17 -23.34 -15.13
N VAL A 34 11.07 -22.30 -15.96
CA VAL A 34 10.49 -22.34 -17.32
C VAL A 34 11.51 -21.92 -18.38
N ARG A 35 11.22 -22.25 -19.64
CA ARG A 35 12.01 -21.74 -20.76
C ARG A 35 11.72 -20.26 -20.96
N GLU A 36 12.73 -19.48 -21.32
CA GLU A 36 12.58 -18.05 -21.61
C GLU A 36 11.54 -17.78 -22.71
N SER A 37 11.48 -18.62 -23.75
CA SER A 37 10.45 -18.54 -24.79
C SER A 37 9.01 -18.71 -24.28
N ALA A 38 8.81 -19.39 -23.15
CA ALA A 38 7.49 -19.53 -22.53
C ALA A 38 7.05 -18.23 -21.84
N LEU A 39 7.99 -17.44 -21.30
CA LEU A 39 7.70 -16.10 -20.79
C LEU A 39 7.34 -15.15 -21.92
N TYR A 40 8.10 -15.16 -23.02
CA TYR A 40 7.81 -14.29 -24.17
C TYR A 40 6.45 -14.56 -24.84
N LYS A 41 5.86 -15.74 -24.62
CA LYS A 41 4.49 -16.03 -25.05
C LYS A 41 3.44 -15.23 -24.28
N HIS A 42 3.74 -14.85 -23.05
CA HIS A 42 2.82 -14.19 -22.13
C HIS A 42 3.18 -12.73 -21.86
N TYR A 43 4.45 -12.36 -21.99
CA TYR A 43 4.97 -11.04 -21.68
C TYR A 43 5.91 -10.58 -22.78
N LYS A 44 5.72 -9.38 -23.31
CA LYS A 44 6.51 -8.87 -24.44
C LYS A 44 7.95 -8.57 -24.06
N ASN A 45 8.15 -8.04 -22.85
CA ASN A 45 9.42 -7.55 -22.33
C ASN A 45 9.38 -7.48 -20.80
N LYS A 46 10.45 -6.95 -20.19
CA LYS A 46 10.58 -6.82 -18.72
C LYS A 46 9.58 -5.80 -18.16
N GLU A 47 9.24 -4.78 -18.94
CA GLU A 47 8.27 -3.73 -18.62
C GLU A 47 6.86 -4.31 -18.48
N ASP A 48 6.42 -5.15 -19.43
CA ASP A 48 5.13 -5.85 -19.39
C ASP A 48 5.04 -6.78 -18.16
N ILE A 49 6.14 -7.43 -17.78
CA ILE A 49 6.19 -8.21 -16.53
C ILE A 49 5.97 -7.30 -15.32
N LEU A 50 6.64 -6.14 -15.25
CA LEU A 50 6.48 -5.19 -14.15
C LEU A 50 5.05 -4.64 -14.09
N GLU A 51 4.43 -4.33 -15.22
CA GLU A 51 3.02 -3.92 -15.30
C GLU A 51 2.10 -4.99 -14.70
N LYS A 52 2.31 -6.27 -15.03
CA LYS A 52 1.54 -7.38 -14.44
C LYS A 52 1.81 -7.60 -12.97
N VAL A 53 3.02 -7.32 -12.49
CA VAL A 53 3.31 -7.27 -11.05
C VAL A 53 2.50 -6.16 -10.38
N ILE A 54 2.51 -4.95 -10.94
CA ILE A 54 1.76 -3.80 -10.41
C ILE A 54 0.25 -4.10 -10.37
N GLU A 55 -0.32 -4.66 -11.44
CA GLU A 55 -1.73 -5.07 -11.48
C GLU A 55 -2.06 -6.06 -10.36
N ALA A 56 -1.26 -7.12 -10.21
CA ALA A 56 -1.48 -8.14 -9.20
C ALA A 56 -1.37 -7.58 -7.77
N VAL A 57 -0.45 -6.64 -7.52
CA VAL A 57 -0.34 -5.98 -6.20
C VAL A 57 -1.57 -5.11 -5.92
N LYS A 58 -2.10 -4.38 -6.92
CA LYS A 58 -3.35 -3.63 -6.75
C LYS A 58 -4.53 -4.54 -6.39
N GLU A 59 -4.66 -5.65 -7.10
CA GLU A 59 -5.70 -6.64 -6.83
C GLU A 59 -5.56 -7.24 -5.43
N SER A 60 -4.34 -7.57 -5.02
CA SER A 60 -4.04 -8.08 -3.68
C SER A 60 -4.42 -7.07 -2.59
N ILE A 61 -3.97 -5.81 -2.70
CA ILE A 61 -4.31 -4.74 -1.75
C ILE A 61 -5.83 -4.54 -1.70
N SER A 62 -6.49 -4.44 -2.85
CA SER A 62 -7.94 -4.24 -2.92
C SER A 62 -8.70 -5.38 -2.24
N LYS A 63 -8.29 -6.63 -2.47
CA LYS A 63 -8.87 -7.79 -1.81
C LYS A 63 -8.68 -7.74 -0.30
N THR A 64 -7.48 -7.42 0.18
CA THR A 64 -7.20 -7.31 1.62
C THR A 64 -8.00 -6.19 2.27
N TYR A 65 -8.21 -5.07 1.59
CA TYR A 65 -9.06 -3.98 2.09
C TYR A 65 -10.52 -4.42 2.28
N MET A 66 -11.05 -5.24 1.36
CA MET A 66 -12.38 -5.84 1.52
C MET A 66 -12.41 -6.84 2.68
N GLU A 67 -11.40 -7.69 2.80
CA GLU A 67 -11.29 -8.69 3.89
C GLU A 67 -11.20 -8.03 5.28
N TYR A 68 -10.51 -6.89 5.37
CA TYR A 68 -10.39 -6.11 6.59
C TYR A 68 -11.58 -5.18 6.84
N GLN A 69 -12.58 -5.19 5.95
CA GLN A 69 -13.78 -4.36 6.04
C GLN A 69 -13.46 -2.87 6.18
N VAL A 70 -12.45 -2.41 5.43
CA VAL A 70 -12.13 -0.98 5.32
C VAL A 70 -13.37 -0.28 4.75
N PRO A 71 -13.95 0.74 5.42
CA PRO A 71 -15.26 1.29 5.03
C PRO A 71 -15.36 1.71 3.58
N GLU A 72 -14.31 2.31 3.01
CA GLU A 72 -14.23 2.72 1.60
C GLU A 72 -14.25 1.56 0.60
N ALA A 73 -13.90 0.35 1.03
CA ALA A 73 -13.86 -0.84 0.19
C ALA A 73 -15.17 -1.62 0.20
N VAL A 74 -16.01 -1.47 1.23
CA VAL A 74 -17.19 -2.33 1.45
C VAL A 74 -18.51 -1.57 1.65
N SER A 75 -18.48 -0.26 1.87
CA SER A 75 -19.67 0.55 2.12
C SER A 75 -19.85 1.66 1.08
N ASN A 76 -21.06 1.77 0.53
CA ASN A 76 -21.46 2.95 -0.23
C ASN A 76 -21.67 4.18 0.67
N ASP A 77 -21.97 3.95 1.95
CA ASP A 77 -22.05 4.96 2.99
C ASP A 77 -20.82 4.84 3.89
N VAL A 78 -19.75 5.49 3.49
CA VAL A 78 -18.44 5.43 4.17
C VAL A 78 -18.54 5.94 5.60
N THR A 79 -19.29 7.02 5.82
CA THR A 79 -19.50 7.62 7.15
C THR A 79 -20.19 6.65 8.10
N ALA A 80 -21.29 6.03 7.67
CA ALA A 80 -21.97 5.01 8.48
C ALA A 80 -21.08 3.79 8.75
N GLY A 81 -20.14 3.49 7.85
CA GLY A 81 -19.11 2.47 8.07
C GLY A 81 -18.21 2.81 9.26
N TYR A 82 -17.66 4.03 9.28
CA TYR A 82 -16.81 4.49 10.38
C TYR A 82 -17.56 4.66 11.70
N GLN A 83 -18.80 5.15 11.69
CA GLN A 83 -19.62 5.32 12.89
C GLN A 83 -19.92 4.01 13.63
N LYS A 84 -19.91 2.87 12.93
CA LYS A 84 -20.14 1.54 13.52
C LYS A 84 -18.92 0.95 14.18
N LEU A 85 -17.72 1.46 13.87
CA LEU A 85 -16.48 0.95 14.41
C LEU A 85 -16.29 1.45 15.84
N MET A 86 -15.98 0.53 16.75
CA MET A 86 -15.43 0.89 18.04
C MET A 86 -13.97 1.32 17.89
N ASP A 87 -13.45 2.11 18.83
CA ASP A 87 -12.04 2.55 18.84
C ASP A 87 -11.06 1.39 18.64
N LYS A 88 -11.31 0.26 19.33
CA LYS A 88 -10.47 -0.93 19.21
C LYS A 88 -10.47 -1.49 17.78
N GLU A 89 -11.61 -1.51 17.11
CA GLU A 89 -11.73 -2.05 15.75
C GLU A 89 -11.04 -1.14 14.74
N LEU A 90 -11.13 0.18 14.92
CA LEU A 90 -10.40 1.16 14.11
C LEU A 90 -8.89 1.00 14.28
N LEU A 91 -8.41 0.84 15.50
CA LEU A 91 -6.98 0.63 15.79
C LEU A 91 -6.47 -0.72 15.27
N ASP A 92 -7.25 -1.78 15.43
CA ASP A 92 -6.92 -3.10 14.88
C ASP A 92 -6.87 -3.06 13.35
N MET A 93 -7.79 -2.32 12.70
CA MET A 93 -7.76 -2.07 11.26
C MET A 93 -6.50 -1.31 10.84
N ALA A 94 -6.18 -0.20 11.52
CA ALA A 94 -4.98 0.59 11.25
C ALA A 94 -3.70 -0.26 11.37
N TRP A 95 -3.63 -1.13 12.38
CA TRP A 95 -2.52 -2.05 12.55
C TRP A 95 -2.41 -3.09 11.43
N LYS A 96 -3.54 -3.71 11.06
CA LYS A 96 -3.55 -4.69 9.97
C LYS A 96 -3.11 -4.08 8.64
N LEU A 97 -3.55 -2.85 8.35
CA LEU A 97 -3.10 -2.12 7.17
C LEU A 97 -1.61 -1.78 7.26
N PHE A 98 -1.12 -1.39 8.44
CA PHE A 98 0.31 -1.19 8.65
C PHE A 98 1.11 -2.46 8.34
N GLU A 99 0.68 -3.61 8.87
CA GLU A 99 1.32 -4.90 8.63
C GLU A 99 1.25 -5.31 7.15
N LEU A 100 0.16 -5.02 6.44
CA LEU A 100 0.08 -5.23 5.01
C LEU A 100 1.22 -4.51 4.28
N TYR A 101 1.47 -3.23 4.56
CA TYR A 101 2.49 -2.45 3.85
C TYR A 101 3.95 -2.70 4.28
N THR A 102 4.14 -3.42 5.40
CA THR A 102 5.46 -3.60 6.02
C THR A 102 5.90 -5.06 6.15
N LYS A 103 4.96 -5.99 6.34
CA LYS A 103 5.21 -7.41 6.61
C LYS A 103 4.73 -8.34 5.49
N ASP A 104 3.67 -7.99 4.77
CA ASP A 104 3.27 -8.79 3.62
C ASP A 104 4.37 -8.75 2.54
N PRO A 105 4.95 -9.89 2.14
CA PRO A 105 6.08 -9.88 1.21
C PRO A 105 5.75 -9.23 -0.12
N MET A 106 4.54 -9.44 -0.66
CA MET A 106 4.14 -8.90 -1.95
C MET A 106 4.00 -7.38 -1.89
N VAL A 107 3.34 -6.84 -0.87
CA VAL A 107 3.14 -5.39 -0.77
C VAL A 107 4.41 -4.67 -0.28
N SER A 108 5.14 -5.24 0.67
CA SER A 108 6.37 -4.64 1.20
C SER A 108 7.52 -4.66 0.18
N ASP A 109 7.73 -5.75 -0.56
CA ASP A 109 8.73 -5.80 -1.64
C ASP A 109 8.36 -4.84 -2.78
N PHE A 110 7.07 -4.70 -3.08
CA PHE A 110 6.59 -3.74 -4.07
C PHE A 110 6.90 -2.30 -3.64
N ARG A 111 6.58 -1.94 -2.39
CA ARG A 111 6.89 -0.61 -1.84
C ARG A 111 8.39 -0.32 -1.91
N ARG A 112 9.24 -1.27 -1.51
CA ARG A 112 10.70 -1.14 -1.53
C ARG A 112 11.26 -1.02 -2.94
N LEU A 113 10.75 -1.81 -3.87
CA LEU A 113 11.08 -1.72 -5.29
C LEU A 113 10.80 -0.31 -5.82
N LEU A 114 9.56 0.15 -5.69
CA LEU A 114 9.18 1.47 -6.19
C LEU A 114 10.01 2.59 -5.52
N MET A 115 10.24 2.49 -4.21
CA MET A 115 11.03 3.47 -3.47
C MET A 115 12.49 3.55 -3.91
N ARG A 116 13.12 2.41 -4.24
CA ARG A 116 14.52 2.38 -4.66
C ARG A 116 14.69 2.88 -6.09
N GLU A 117 13.82 2.44 -7.01
CA GLU A 117 14.01 2.70 -8.45
C GLU A 117 13.46 4.05 -8.91
N GLN A 118 12.69 4.76 -8.08
CA GLN A 118 12.09 6.06 -8.45
C GLN A 118 13.11 7.12 -8.90
N PHE A 119 14.39 6.99 -8.50
CA PHE A 119 15.43 7.95 -8.84
C PHE A 119 16.04 7.74 -10.23
N GLU A 120 15.82 6.56 -10.82
CA GLU A 120 16.39 6.18 -12.12
C GLU A 120 15.30 5.99 -13.19
N HIS A 121 14.08 5.62 -12.79
CA HIS A 121 12.99 5.26 -13.68
C HIS A 121 11.76 6.17 -13.46
N PRO A 122 11.50 7.17 -14.34
CA PRO A 122 10.37 8.10 -14.19
C PRO A 122 9.00 7.41 -14.11
N ASP A 123 8.81 6.32 -14.86
CA ASP A 123 7.55 5.56 -14.83
C ASP A 123 7.35 4.86 -13.47
N ILE A 124 8.44 4.36 -12.86
CA ILE A 124 8.40 3.76 -11.52
C ILE A 124 8.18 4.85 -10.46
N ALA A 125 8.80 6.01 -10.60
CA ALA A 125 8.56 7.17 -9.73
C ALA A 125 7.09 7.60 -9.75
N MET A 126 6.47 7.61 -10.93
CA MET A 126 5.04 7.89 -11.09
C MET A 126 4.18 6.84 -10.35
N GLN A 127 4.54 5.56 -10.41
CA GLN A 127 3.84 4.54 -9.61
C GLN A 127 4.06 4.75 -8.12
N TYR A 128 5.28 5.05 -7.66
CA TYR A 128 5.54 5.33 -6.24
C TYR A 128 4.69 6.49 -5.73
N ASN A 129 4.65 7.60 -6.46
CA ASN A 129 3.83 8.76 -6.13
C ASN A 129 2.33 8.41 -6.10
N ARG A 130 1.86 7.65 -7.09
CA ARG A 130 0.45 7.22 -7.19
C ARG A 130 0.04 6.28 -6.06
N PHE A 131 0.91 5.40 -5.58
CA PHE A 131 0.55 4.42 -4.55
C PHE A 131 0.76 4.93 -3.13
N PHE A 132 1.82 5.71 -2.91
CA PHE A 132 2.32 5.98 -1.55
C PHE A 132 2.45 7.47 -1.23
N LEU A 133 2.23 8.39 -2.19
CA LEU A 133 2.29 9.83 -1.94
C LEU A 133 0.96 10.47 -2.34
N ASP A 134 0.94 11.25 -3.42
CA ASP A 134 -0.22 12.05 -3.82
C ASP A 134 -1.47 11.21 -4.05
N GLY A 135 -1.34 9.99 -4.58
CA GLY A 135 -2.51 9.13 -4.79
C GLY A 135 -3.11 8.61 -3.48
N ALA A 136 -2.28 8.28 -2.49
CA ALA A 136 -2.74 7.88 -1.16
C ALA A 136 -3.43 9.05 -0.44
N VAL A 137 -2.81 10.23 -0.46
CA VAL A 137 -3.39 11.46 0.11
C VAL A 137 -4.69 11.82 -0.58
N LYS A 138 -4.75 11.79 -1.91
CA LYS A 138 -6.00 12.06 -2.66
C LYS A 138 -7.09 11.04 -2.36
N SER A 139 -6.75 9.77 -2.18
CA SER A 139 -7.72 8.75 -1.79
C SER A 139 -8.29 9.02 -0.41
N GLN A 140 -7.43 9.28 0.57
CA GLN A 140 -7.84 9.58 1.94
C GLN A 140 -8.62 10.90 2.04
N ALA A 141 -8.27 11.90 1.23
CA ALA A 141 -8.97 13.18 1.18
C ALA A 141 -10.43 13.01 0.73
N LYS A 142 -10.72 12.09 -0.20
CA LYS A 142 -12.11 11.79 -0.60
C LYS A 142 -12.92 11.19 0.55
N THR A 143 -12.31 10.30 1.33
CA THR A 143 -12.93 9.78 2.56
C THR A 143 -13.26 10.92 3.50
N PHE A 144 -12.28 11.77 3.79
CA PHE A 144 -12.45 12.85 4.77
C PHE A 144 -13.40 13.93 4.28
N GLU A 145 -13.43 14.24 2.98
CA GLU A 145 -14.44 15.12 2.37
C GLU A 145 -15.85 14.60 2.66
N LYS A 146 -16.07 13.28 2.53
CA LYS A 146 -17.36 12.67 2.87
C LYS A 146 -17.68 12.76 4.36
N LEU A 147 -16.69 12.50 5.24
CA LEU A 147 -16.88 12.61 6.69
C LEU A 147 -17.17 14.05 7.14
N ILE A 148 -16.55 15.04 6.50
CA ILE A 148 -16.80 16.47 6.75
C ILE A 148 -18.20 16.85 6.26
N TRP A 149 -18.57 16.43 5.04
CA TRP A 149 -19.89 16.70 4.46
C TRP A 149 -21.03 16.16 5.32
N ASP A 150 -20.86 14.98 5.92
CA ASP A 150 -21.85 14.37 6.82
C ASP A 150 -21.74 14.87 8.27
N HIS A 151 -20.93 15.91 8.54
CA HIS A 151 -20.69 16.48 9.87
C HIS A 151 -20.20 15.46 10.91
N TYR A 152 -19.51 14.41 10.46
CA TYR A 152 -18.80 13.50 11.35
C TYR A 152 -17.43 14.08 11.72
N PHE A 153 -16.75 14.71 10.76
CA PHE A 153 -15.57 15.54 10.99
C PHE A 153 -15.95 17.02 10.98
N LYS A 154 -15.18 17.82 11.74
CA LYS A 154 -15.26 19.27 11.73
C LYS A 154 -14.84 19.86 10.38
N ASP A 155 -15.30 21.08 10.11
CA ASP A 155 -14.89 21.83 8.92
C ASP A 155 -13.36 21.98 8.86
N ALA A 156 -12.78 21.44 7.79
CA ALA A 156 -11.37 21.47 7.49
C ALA A 156 -11.13 21.29 5.99
N ASP A 157 -9.93 21.62 5.52
CA ASP A 157 -9.52 21.22 4.18
C ASP A 157 -9.26 19.69 4.17
N PRO A 158 -9.96 18.91 3.32
CA PRO A 158 -9.85 17.45 3.33
C PRO A 158 -8.47 16.95 2.88
N THR A 159 -7.77 17.70 2.03
CA THR A 159 -6.41 17.35 1.59
C THR A 159 -5.42 17.57 2.73
N VAL A 160 -5.55 18.67 3.48
CA VAL A 160 -4.72 18.94 4.65
C VAL A 160 -4.98 17.90 5.76
N ALA A 161 -6.24 17.56 6.03
CA ALA A 161 -6.58 16.49 6.97
C ALA A 161 -5.97 15.15 6.56
N ALA A 162 -6.03 14.80 5.26
CA ALA A 162 -5.40 13.60 4.72
C ALA A 162 -3.88 13.59 4.89
N LEU A 163 -3.21 14.74 4.69
CA LEU A 163 -1.77 14.87 4.93
C LEU A 163 -1.42 14.67 6.40
N HIS A 164 -2.18 15.27 7.31
CA HIS A 164 -1.98 15.10 8.75
C HIS A 164 -2.19 13.64 9.18
N PHE A 165 -3.12 12.92 8.57
CA PHE A 165 -3.33 11.51 8.87
C PHE A 165 -2.25 10.61 8.26
N TYR A 166 -1.97 10.76 6.97
CA TYR A 166 -1.12 9.80 6.23
C TYR A 166 0.38 10.07 6.41
N GLY A 167 0.80 11.32 6.59
CA GLY A 167 2.21 11.69 6.72
C GLY A 167 2.95 10.93 7.83
N PRO A 168 2.40 10.89 9.07
CA PRO A 168 2.99 10.10 10.15
C PRO A 168 3.03 8.59 9.86
N ILE A 169 2.02 8.04 9.18
CA ILE A 169 1.99 6.61 8.81
C ILE A 169 3.11 6.28 7.82
N LEU A 170 3.33 7.13 6.80
CA LEU A 170 4.44 6.98 5.87
C LEU A 170 5.80 7.02 6.58
N LEU A 171 5.97 7.92 7.54
CA LEU A 171 7.18 7.97 8.38
C LEU A 171 7.37 6.68 9.19
N LEU A 172 6.30 6.11 9.75
CA LEU A 172 6.36 4.86 10.50
C LEU A 172 6.73 3.66 9.60
N PHE A 173 6.31 3.64 8.32
CA PHE A 173 6.80 2.65 7.36
C PHE A 173 8.31 2.71 7.20
N GLN A 174 8.87 3.91 7.06
CA GLN A 174 10.33 4.10 6.94
C GLN A 174 11.05 3.71 8.22
N ARG A 175 10.48 4.06 9.37
CA ARG A 175 11.03 3.67 10.67
C ARG A 175 11.10 2.15 10.81
N TYR A 176 10.06 1.43 10.38
CA TYR A 176 10.06 -0.04 10.37
C TYR A 176 11.13 -0.62 9.44
N ASP A 177 11.28 -0.09 8.22
CA ASP A 177 12.32 -0.58 7.30
C ASP A 177 13.73 -0.41 7.86
N CYS A 178 13.98 0.69 8.59
CA CYS A 178 15.28 0.95 9.21
C CYS A 178 15.53 0.12 10.47
N ASN A 179 14.49 -0.19 11.25
CA ASN A 179 14.60 -0.97 12.48
C ASN A 179 13.33 -1.80 12.74
N PRO A 180 13.23 -3.01 12.16
CA PRO A 180 12.08 -3.89 12.36
C PRO A 180 11.87 -4.33 13.81
N ASP A 181 12.94 -4.36 14.63
CA ASP A 181 12.87 -4.77 16.03
C ASP A 181 12.14 -3.72 16.90
N GLY A 182 11.97 -2.49 16.41
CA GLY A 182 11.21 -1.42 17.06
C GLY A 182 9.70 -1.50 16.85
N ILE A 183 9.15 -2.66 16.45
CA ILE A 183 7.75 -2.81 16.04
C ILE A 183 6.73 -2.45 17.12
N ASP A 184 7.03 -2.74 18.39
CA ASP A 184 6.12 -2.47 19.50
C ASP A 184 5.96 -0.96 19.71
N GLU A 185 7.06 -0.21 19.71
CA GLU A 185 7.03 1.25 19.82
C GLU A 185 6.34 1.89 18.60
N ILE A 186 6.57 1.35 17.40
CA ILE A 186 5.89 1.79 16.17
C ILE A 186 4.37 1.59 16.27
N LYS A 187 3.95 0.45 16.83
CA LYS A 187 2.53 0.16 17.05
C LYS A 187 1.90 1.14 18.04
N GLU A 188 2.57 1.41 19.15
CA GLU A 188 2.11 2.39 20.14
C GLU A 188 1.96 3.78 19.53
N LEU A 189 2.94 4.22 18.73
CA LEU A 189 2.89 5.50 18.03
C LEU A 189 1.79 5.56 16.98
N LEU A 190 1.59 4.50 16.19
CA LEU A 190 0.48 4.43 15.25
C LEU A 190 -0.86 4.59 15.96
N PHE A 191 -1.04 3.92 17.10
CA PHE A 191 -2.28 3.98 17.87
C PHE A 191 -2.51 5.34 18.49
N ALA A 192 -1.46 5.94 19.08
CA ALA A 192 -1.51 7.30 19.59
C ALA A 192 -1.86 8.30 18.48
N HIS A 193 -1.28 8.14 17.29
CA HIS A 193 -1.55 8.98 16.12
C HIS A 193 -3.00 8.88 15.66
N VAL A 194 -3.54 7.66 15.48
CA VAL A 194 -4.93 7.46 15.04
C VAL A 194 -5.92 8.09 16.04
N LYS A 195 -5.68 7.91 17.35
CA LYS A 195 -6.52 8.52 18.41
C LYS A 195 -6.44 10.04 18.38
N ALA A 196 -5.22 10.59 18.39
CA ALA A 196 -5.01 12.04 18.37
C ALA A 196 -5.60 12.68 17.10
N PHE A 197 -5.56 11.98 15.96
CA PHE A 197 -6.22 12.45 14.75
C PHE A 197 -7.74 12.50 14.93
N GLY A 198 -8.35 11.44 15.48
CA GLY A 198 -9.77 11.40 15.81
C GLY A 198 -10.19 12.54 16.74
N GLU A 199 -9.47 12.76 17.84
CA GLU A 199 -9.72 13.86 18.79
C GLU A 199 -9.60 15.24 18.15
N ASN A 200 -8.70 15.40 17.17
CA ASN A 200 -8.51 16.66 16.48
C ASN A 200 -9.56 16.95 15.41
N TYR A 201 -10.19 15.93 14.81
CA TYR A 201 -11.04 16.10 13.63
C TYR A 201 -12.48 15.65 13.80
N ALA A 202 -12.75 14.58 14.54
CA ALA A 202 -14.11 14.11 14.76
C ALA A 202 -14.89 15.06 15.68
N HIS A 203 -16.17 15.24 15.40
CA HIS A 203 -17.07 15.90 16.34
C HIS A 203 -17.23 15.03 17.59
N SER A 204 -17.04 15.66 18.76
CA SER A 204 -17.31 15.04 20.07
C SER A 204 -18.81 14.82 20.29
#